data_AF-A0A6P0XCF7-F1
#
_entry.id   AF-A0A6P0XCF7-F1
#
_cell.length_a   1.000
_cell.length_b   1.000
_cell.length_c   1.000
_cell.angle_alpha   90.00
_cell.angle_beta   90.00
_cell.angle_gamma   90.00
#
_symmetry.space_group_name_H-M   'P 1'
#
loop_
_entity.id
_entity.type
_entity.pdbx_description
1 polymer ?
#
loop_
_entity_poly.entity_id
_entity_poly.type
_entity_poly.pdbx_seq_one_letter_code
_entity_poly.pdbx_strand_id
1 'polypeptide(L)'
;MKKYIWFSLTVIISLIPISVKAETWNGEKISQMIGAMSWCTNNAAKNPSEASIYQSARRAGTMALKKAIDNGDIDSNESLEILKKSEREGKYFDQTLNPDICKQIWQSVNENSMF
;
A
#
# COMPACT_ATOMS: atom_id res chain seq x y z
N MET A 1 23.58 56.25 -30.10
CA MET A 1 23.16 55.59 -28.84
C MET A 1 22.71 54.16 -29.19
N LYS A 2 23.58 53.17 -28.93
CA LYS A 2 23.39 52.00 -28.05
C LYS A 2 22.20 51.08 -28.40
N LYS A 3 22.55 49.92 -29.01
CA LYS A 3 21.74 48.70 -29.21
C LYS A 3 21.38 48.06 -27.87
N TYR A 4 20.18 47.46 -27.73
CA TYR A 4 19.98 46.15 -27.07
C TYR A 4 18.69 45.50 -27.60
N ILE A 5 18.84 44.31 -28.21
CA ILE A 5 17.75 43.37 -28.47
C ILE A 5 17.43 42.73 -27.12
N TRP A 6 16.16 42.73 -26.71
CA TRP A 6 15.71 41.99 -25.53
C TRP A 6 14.90 40.78 -25.98
N PHE A 7 15.58 39.64 -26.05
CA PHE A 7 14.98 38.32 -25.93
C PHE A 7 14.88 38.01 -24.44
N SER A 8 13.67 37.79 -23.95
CA SER A 8 13.39 37.15 -22.65
C SER A 8 11.91 36.76 -22.69
N LEU A 9 11.46 35.57 -22.33
CA LEU A 9 11.98 34.71 -21.29
C LEU A 9 11.69 33.25 -21.68
N THR A 10 12.75 32.47 -21.83
CA THR A 10 12.70 31.02 -21.83
C THR A 10 12.06 30.57 -20.52
N VAL A 11 10.81 30.09 -20.57
CA VAL A 11 10.30 29.27 -19.46
C VAL A 11 10.96 27.91 -19.63
N ILE A 12 12.15 27.80 -19.06
CA ILE A 12 12.78 26.54 -18.73
C ILE A 12 11.89 25.92 -17.65
N ILE A 13 10.92 25.10 -18.06
CA ILE A 13 10.33 24.12 -17.14
C ILE A 13 11.36 22.99 -16.99
N SER A 14 12.47 23.32 -16.34
CA SER A 14 13.03 22.38 -15.40
C SER A 14 12.00 22.32 -14.29
N LEU A 15 11.42 21.15 -14.03
CA LEU A 15 11.19 20.64 -12.68
C LEU A 15 10.24 19.45 -12.75
N ILE A 16 10.89 18.29 -12.63
CA ILE A 16 10.38 17.07 -11.99
C ILE A 16 9.40 16.32 -12.89
N PRO A 17 9.82 15.21 -13.56
CA PRO A 17 8.87 14.13 -13.74
C PRO A 17 8.36 13.81 -12.34
N ILE A 18 7.11 14.15 -12.05
CA ILE A 18 6.38 13.56 -10.94
C ILE A 18 6.22 12.10 -11.39
N SER A 19 7.31 11.33 -11.26
CA SER A 19 7.24 9.92 -10.98
C SER A 19 6.48 9.87 -9.66
N VAL A 20 5.15 9.92 -9.77
CA VAL A 20 4.29 9.20 -8.86
C VAL A 20 4.85 7.80 -8.98
N LYS A 21 5.76 7.42 -8.07
CA LYS A 21 6.09 6.02 -7.88
C LYS A 21 4.75 5.42 -7.51
N ALA A 22 4.05 4.87 -8.51
CA ALA A 22 3.01 3.90 -8.27
C ALA A 22 3.70 2.89 -7.37
N GLU A 23 3.40 2.95 -6.09
CA GLU A 23 4.04 2.10 -5.12
C GLU A 23 3.65 0.69 -5.54
N THR A 24 4.60 -0.06 -6.12
CA THR A 24 4.30 -1.38 -6.65
C THR A 24 4.11 -2.30 -5.46
N TRP A 25 2.85 -2.66 -5.19
CA TRP A 25 2.52 -3.65 -4.17
C TRP A 25 3.00 -5.02 -4.66
N ASN A 26 4.16 -5.45 -4.18
CA ASN A 26 4.69 -6.78 -4.41
C ASN A 26 4.08 -7.79 -3.42
N GLY A 27 4.34 -9.07 -3.65
CA GLY A 27 3.79 -10.20 -2.89
C GLY A 27 4.07 -10.10 -1.40
N GLU A 28 5.26 -9.64 -0.99
CA GLU A 28 5.59 -9.40 0.41
C GLU A 28 4.69 -8.33 1.03
N LYS A 29 4.58 -7.16 0.38
CA LYS A 29 3.75 -6.05 0.87
C LYS A 29 2.28 -6.45 0.96
N ILE A 30 1.77 -7.19 -0.04
CA ILE A 30 0.40 -7.69 -0.04
C ILE A 30 0.22 -8.69 1.12
N SER A 31 1.18 -9.60 1.34
CA SER A 31 1.15 -10.58 2.43
C SER A 31 1.11 -9.91 3.81
N GLN A 32 1.98 -8.92 4.03
CA GLN A 32 1.97 -8.13 5.27
C GLN A 32 0.65 -7.40 5.45
N MET A 33 0.08 -6.82 4.39
CA MET A 33 -1.22 -6.13 4.49
C MET A 33 -2.35 -7.08 4.87
N ILE A 34 -2.40 -8.30 4.29
CA ILE A 34 -3.41 -9.30 4.65
C ILE A 34 -3.33 -9.65 6.13
N GLY A 35 -2.12 -9.89 6.65
CA GLY A 35 -1.88 -10.15 8.07
C GLY A 35 -2.32 -8.97 8.94
N ALA A 36 -1.93 -7.76 8.55
CA ALA A 36 -2.29 -6.54 9.25
C ALA A 36 -3.81 -6.31 9.30
N MET A 37 -4.53 -6.51 8.18
CA MET A 37 -5.98 -6.37 8.13
C MET A 37 -6.70 -7.45 8.96
N SER A 38 -6.15 -8.66 9.06
CA SER A 38 -6.64 -9.68 9.99
C SER A 38 -6.50 -9.22 11.44
N TRP A 39 -5.34 -8.67 11.81
CA TRP A 39 -5.13 -8.11 13.15
C TRP A 39 -6.06 -6.93 13.43
N CYS A 40 -6.20 -5.99 12.49
CA CYS A 40 -7.06 -4.82 12.61
C CYS A 40 -8.53 -5.20 12.82
N THR A 41 -9.01 -6.22 12.10
CA THR A 41 -10.36 -6.78 12.24
C THR A 41 -10.62 -7.25 13.67
N ASN A 42 -9.64 -7.93 14.29
CA ASN A 42 -9.82 -8.58 15.58
C ASN A 42 -9.50 -7.68 16.78
N ASN A 43 -8.64 -6.67 16.60
CA ASN A 43 -8.07 -5.89 17.71
C ASN A 43 -8.33 -4.39 17.64
N ALA A 44 -8.55 -3.81 16.46
CA ALA A 44 -8.66 -2.37 16.27
C ALA A 44 -10.07 -1.89 15.91
N ALA A 45 -10.89 -2.76 15.30
CA ALA A 45 -12.25 -2.42 14.91
C ALA A 45 -13.13 -2.08 16.12
N LYS A 46 -13.78 -0.90 16.09
CA LYS A 46 -14.64 -0.44 17.19
C LYS A 46 -16.07 -0.99 17.09
N ASN A 47 -16.46 -1.46 15.91
CA ASN A 47 -17.80 -1.96 15.63
C ASN A 47 -17.78 -2.94 14.45
N PRO A 48 -18.88 -3.70 14.22
CA PRO A 48 -18.95 -4.69 13.14
C PRO A 48 -18.80 -4.10 11.73
N SER A 49 -19.21 -2.85 11.52
CA SER A 49 -19.06 -2.18 10.22
C SER A 49 -17.59 -1.92 9.90
N GLU A 50 -16.81 -1.47 10.88
CA GLU A 50 -15.36 -1.24 10.73
C GLU A 50 -14.61 -2.57 10.53
N ALA A 51 -14.98 -3.62 11.28
CA ALA A 51 -14.42 -4.96 11.08
C ALA A 51 -14.67 -5.47 9.65
N SER A 52 -15.86 -5.21 9.10
CA SER A 52 -16.22 -5.59 7.73
C SER A 52 -15.40 -4.84 6.67
N ILE A 53 -15.02 -3.59 6.93
CA ILE A 53 -14.14 -2.80 6.06
C ILE A 53 -12.74 -3.45 5.99
N TYR A 54 -12.15 -3.79 7.14
CA TYR A 54 -10.83 -4.44 7.17
C TYR A 54 -10.87 -5.85 6.55
N GLN A 55 -11.95 -6.61 6.77
CA GLN A 55 -12.15 -7.91 6.09
C GLN A 55 -12.25 -7.77 4.57
N SER A 56 -12.90 -6.71 4.07
CA SER A 56 -12.96 -6.41 2.63
C SER A 56 -11.57 -6.15 2.05
N ALA A 57 -10.76 -5.31 2.72
CA ALA A 57 -9.38 -5.05 2.33
C ALA A 57 -8.52 -6.33 2.33
N ARG A 58 -8.68 -7.18 3.35
CA ARG A 58 -8.03 -8.50 3.41
C ARG A 58 -8.41 -9.39 2.23
N ARG A 59 -9.68 -9.38 1.80
CA ARG A 59 -10.17 -10.15 0.66
C ARG A 59 -9.58 -9.65 -0.67
N ALA A 60 -9.56 -8.33 -0.89
CA ALA A 60 -8.89 -7.73 -2.04
C ALA A 60 -7.39 -8.10 -2.06
N GLY A 61 -6.73 -7.99 -0.90
CA GLY A 61 -5.39 -8.51 -0.62
C GLY A 61 -5.17 -9.92 -1.11
N THR A 62 -6.04 -10.84 -0.69
CA THR A 62 -5.93 -12.27 -1.01
C THR A 62 -6.01 -12.53 -2.52
N MET A 63 -6.87 -11.80 -3.23
CA MET A 63 -6.99 -11.92 -4.68
C MET A 63 -5.75 -11.40 -5.41
N ALA A 64 -5.16 -10.29 -4.95
CA ALA A 64 -3.91 -9.77 -5.50
C ALA A 64 -2.73 -10.69 -5.17
N LEU A 65 -2.65 -11.22 -3.95
CA LEU A 65 -1.59 -12.15 -3.54
C LEU A 65 -1.61 -13.42 -4.38
N LYS A 66 -2.80 -13.95 -4.70
CA LYS A 66 -2.91 -15.08 -5.61
C LYS A 66 -2.27 -14.79 -6.96
N LYS A 67 -2.53 -13.62 -7.55
CA LYS A 67 -1.90 -13.22 -8.82
C LYS A 67 -0.38 -13.07 -8.68
N ALA A 68 0.10 -12.52 -7.56
CA ALA A 68 1.53 -12.37 -7.29
C ALA A 68 2.24 -13.75 -7.21
N ILE A 69 1.62 -14.72 -6.51
CA ILE A 69 2.12 -16.10 -6.45
C ILE A 69 2.09 -16.75 -7.83
N ASP A 70 0.97 -16.66 -8.56
CA ASP A 70 0.82 -17.26 -9.89
C ASP A 70 1.85 -16.67 -10.90
N ASN A 71 2.25 -15.40 -10.72
CA ASN A 71 3.27 -14.72 -11.52
C ASN A 71 4.71 -14.96 -11.04
N GLY A 72 4.92 -15.68 -9.94
CA GLY A 72 6.23 -15.96 -9.37
C GLY A 72 6.90 -14.78 -8.65
N ASP A 73 6.14 -13.76 -8.23
CA ASP A 73 6.65 -12.61 -7.48
C ASP A 73 6.98 -12.98 -6.02
N ILE A 74 6.29 -13.98 -5.45
CA ILE A 74 6.56 -14.52 -4.11
C ILE A 74 6.19 -16.00 -4.04
N ASP A 75 6.92 -16.78 -3.22
CA ASP A 75 6.54 -18.15 -2.90
C ASP A 75 5.32 -18.21 -1.98
N SER A 76 4.51 -19.26 -2.15
CA SER A 76 3.31 -19.47 -1.34
C SER A 76 3.60 -19.68 0.15
N ASN A 77 4.67 -20.40 0.51
CA ASN A 77 5.03 -20.61 1.91
C ASN A 77 5.62 -19.34 2.52
N GLU A 78 6.48 -18.66 1.78
CA GLU A 78 7.03 -17.36 2.20
C GLU A 78 5.91 -16.35 2.49
N SER A 79 4.94 -16.22 1.58
CA SER A 79 3.77 -15.34 1.78
C SER A 79 2.98 -15.69 3.04
N LEU A 80 2.82 -17.00 3.32
CA LEU A 80 2.11 -17.50 4.48
C LEU A 80 2.84 -17.21 5.79
N GLU A 81 4.16 -17.29 5.80
CA GLU A 81 4.97 -16.92 6.96
C GLU A 81 4.87 -15.43 7.25
N ILE A 82 4.98 -14.59 6.21
CA ILE A 82 4.89 -13.13 6.32
C ILE A 82 3.53 -12.69 6.86
N LEU A 83 2.42 -13.21 6.30
CA LEU A 83 1.09 -12.81 6.74
C LEU A 83 0.82 -13.23 8.19
N LYS A 84 1.22 -14.45 8.58
CA LYS A 84 1.07 -14.95 9.96
C LYS A 84 1.93 -14.15 10.93
N LYS A 85 3.14 -13.76 10.51
CA LYS A 85 4.02 -12.92 11.31
C LYS A 85 3.39 -11.56 11.57
N SER A 86 2.94 -10.88 10.50
CA SER A 86 2.28 -9.57 10.59
C SER A 86 1.03 -9.62 11.46
N GLU A 87 0.17 -10.63 11.27
CA GLU A 87 -1.03 -10.85 12.08
C GLU A 87 -0.69 -11.09 13.56
N ARG A 88 0.26 -11.98 13.85
CA ARG A 88 0.64 -12.31 15.24
C ARG A 88 1.29 -11.14 15.96
N GLU A 89 2.17 -10.42 15.30
CA GLU A 89 2.95 -9.33 15.90
C GLU A 89 2.19 -8.01 15.95
N GLY A 90 1.06 -7.91 15.24
CA GLY A 90 0.32 -6.66 15.10
C GLY A 90 1.21 -5.59 14.47
N LYS A 91 1.93 -5.94 13.41
CA LYS A 91 2.86 -5.05 12.70
C LYS A 91 2.59 -5.03 11.21
N TYR A 92 2.74 -3.86 10.62
CA TYR A 92 2.78 -3.68 9.17
C TYR A 92 4.08 -2.95 8.84
N PHE A 93 5.01 -3.66 8.19
CA PHE A 93 6.42 -3.29 8.14
C PHE A 93 6.97 -2.97 9.54
N ASP A 94 7.66 -1.83 9.69
CA ASP A 94 8.25 -1.39 10.95
C ASP A 94 7.26 -0.66 11.88
N GLN A 95 5.97 -0.63 11.52
CA GLN A 95 4.95 0.10 12.27
C GLN A 95 4.09 -0.85 13.09
N THR A 96 3.98 -0.56 14.39
CA THR A 96 3.00 -1.21 15.27
C THR A 96 1.59 -0.77 14.89
N LEU A 97 0.71 -1.74 14.68
CA LEU A 97 -0.68 -1.50 14.31
C LEU A 97 -1.45 -0.87 15.47
N ASN A 98 -2.25 0.12 15.11
CA ASN A 98 -3.23 0.78 15.94
C ASN A 98 -4.40 1.22 15.02
N PRO A 99 -5.52 1.72 15.57
CA PRO A 99 -6.67 2.10 14.73
C PRO A 99 -6.35 3.09 13.61
N ASP A 100 -5.45 4.05 13.83
CA ASP A 100 -5.10 5.04 12.81
C ASP A 100 -4.28 4.41 11.67
N ILE A 101 -3.33 3.54 11.99
CA ILE A 101 -2.56 2.79 10.99
C ILE A 101 -3.46 1.83 10.22
N CYS A 102 -4.36 1.13 10.89
CA CYS A 102 -5.34 0.25 10.25
C CYS A 102 -6.17 0.99 9.19
N LYS A 103 -6.62 2.21 9.52
CA LYS A 103 -7.36 3.07 8.60
C LYS A 103 -6.51 3.52 7.42
N GLN A 104 -5.25 3.91 7.64
CA GLN A 104 -4.32 4.30 6.58
C GLN A 104 -4.07 3.16 5.59
N ILE A 105 -3.84 1.94 6.09
CA ILE A 105 -3.65 0.76 5.23
C ILE A 105 -4.90 0.51 4.39
N TRP A 106 -6.09 0.54 5.00
CA TRP A 106 -7.35 0.39 4.27
C TRP A 106 -7.51 1.45 3.17
N GLN A 107 -7.24 2.73 3.47
CA GLN A 107 -7.31 3.81 2.47
C GLN A 107 -6.34 3.55 1.31
N SER A 108 -5.11 3.13 1.61
CA SER A 108 -4.12 2.78 0.59
C SER A 108 -4.57 1.63 -0.32
N VAL A 109 -5.27 0.63 0.22
CA VAL A 109 -5.87 -0.46 -0.59
C VAL A 109 -6.97 0.08 -1.50
N ASN A 110 -7.86 0.93 -0.99
CA ASN A 110 -8.99 1.47 -1.75
C ASN A 110 -8.59 2.47 -2.85
N GLU A 111 -7.50 3.22 -2.65
CA GLU A 111 -7.01 4.21 -3.60
C GLU A 111 -6.10 3.60 -4.67
N ASN A 112 -5.65 2.36 -4.48
CA ASN A 112 -4.75 1.71 -5.40
C ASN A 112 -5.49 0.96 -6.50
N SER A 113 -5.41 1.49 -7.72
CA SER A 113 -6.00 0.92 -8.95
C SER A 113 -5.53 -0.50 -9.32
N MET A 114 -4.51 -1.04 -8.65
CA MET A 114 -4.03 -2.41 -8.85
C MET A 114 -4.84 -3.47 -8.07
N PHE A 115 -5.71 -3.05 -7.14
CA PHE A 115 -6.59 -3.93 -6.36
C PHE A 115 -8.00 -4.04 -6.96
#